data_AF-A0A1G2Z3E9-F1
#
_entry.id   AF-A0A1G2Z3E9-F1
#
_cell.length_a   1.000
_cell.length_b   1.000
_cell.length_c   1.000
_cell.angle_alpha   90.00
_cell.angle_beta   90.00
_cell.angle_gamma   90.00
#
_symmetry.space_group_name_H-M   'P 1'
#
loop_
_entity.id
_entity.type
_entity.pdbx_description
1 polymer ?
#
loop_
_entity_poly.entity_id
_entity_poly.type
_entity_poly.pdbx_seq_one_letter_code
_entity_poly.pdbx_strand_id
1 'polypeptide(L)'
;MAILAVGLLLGSLLILWGLPWGTRYLQRQGPETTLRVVQVVIAVVFLGLVPFSAYLYRYGRRAVRSRRMPPPGTRVVRDTRVFEGDAAVARGRLAMAMAGILLVLSLVGGLYFPYRLGKLFRDRQSRPRSTTPVESTDGN
;
A
#
# COMPACT_ATOMS: atom_id res chain seq x y z
N MET A 1 7.40 7.96 16.33
CA MET A 1 6.37 7.02 16.82
C MET A 1 4.95 7.58 16.64
N ALA A 2 4.63 8.78 17.15
CA ALA A 2 3.28 9.36 17.05
C ALA A 2 2.70 9.43 15.60
N ILE A 3 3.51 9.83 14.61
CA ILE A 3 3.05 9.93 13.21
C ILE A 3 2.69 8.56 12.60
N LEU A 4 3.43 7.51 12.97
CA LEU A 4 3.15 6.15 12.50
C LEU A 4 1.92 5.57 13.19
N ALA A 5 1.79 5.83 14.49
CA ALA A 5 0.62 5.44 15.26
C ALA A 5 -0.64 6.15 14.75
N VAL A 6 -0.56 7.44 14.41
CA VAL A 6 -1.67 8.21 13.83
C VAL A 6 -2.02 7.71 12.43
N GLY A 7 -1.03 7.40 11.59
CA GLY A 7 -1.27 6.82 10.26
C GLY A 7 -1.91 5.42 10.32
N LEU A 8 -1.42 4.56 11.22
CA LEU A 8 -2.03 3.24 11.49
C LEU A 8 -3.42 3.37 12.09
N LEU A 9 -3.62 4.27 13.05
CA LEU A 9 -4.93 4.51 13.65
C LEU A 9 -5.92 5.06 12.64
N LEU A 10 -5.53 6.02 11.80
CA LEU A 10 -6.40 6.51 10.73
C LEU A 10 -6.72 5.40 9.73
N GLY A 11 -5.72 4.62 9.31
CA GLY A 11 -5.93 3.50 8.38
C GLY A 11 -6.86 2.43 8.97
N SER A 12 -6.60 2.00 10.20
CA SER A 12 -7.42 1.02 10.92
C SER A 12 -8.83 1.55 11.20
N LEU A 13 -8.98 2.81 11.57
CA LEU A 13 -10.28 3.44 11.80
C LEU A 13 -11.07 3.54 10.50
N LEU A 14 -10.43 3.91 9.38
CA LEU A 14 -11.07 3.92 8.06
C LEU A 14 -11.54 2.53 7.64
N ILE A 15 -10.73 1.50 7.90
CA ILE A 15 -11.05 0.10 7.58
C ILE A 15 -12.20 -0.42 8.45
N LEU A 16 -12.14 -0.20 9.76
CA LEU A 16 -13.15 -0.65 10.72
C LEU A 16 -14.50 0.05 10.54
N TRP A 17 -14.50 1.30 10.08
CA TRP A 17 -15.73 2.04 9.78
C TRP A 17 -16.25 1.76 8.36
N GLY A 18 -15.35 1.59 7.39
CA GLY A 18 -15.69 1.34 5.99
C GLY A 18 -16.20 -0.07 5.69
N LEU A 19 -15.66 -1.11 6.35
CA LEU A 19 -16.07 -2.51 6.14
C LEU A 19 -17.54 -2.83 6.53
N PRO A 20 -18.05 -2.46 7.71
CA PRO A 20 -19.41 -2.82 8.12
C PRO A 20 -20.49 -2.09 7.30
N TRP A 21 -20.17 -0.90 6.78
CA TRP A 21 -21.06 -0.17 5.88
C TRP A 21 -20.94 -0.67 4.42
N GLY A 22 -19.70 -0.91 3.96
CA GLY A 22 -19.39 -1.37 2.62
C GLY A 22 -19.93 -2.76 2.31
N THR A 23 -19.83 -3.71 3.23
CA THR A 23 -20.37 -5.08 3.04
C THR A 23 -21.89 -5.11 2.86
N ARG A 24 -22.62 -4.27 3.59
CA ARG A 24 -24.09 -4.13 3.45
C ARG A 24 -24.48 -3.42 2.15
N TYR A 25 -23.64 -2.53 1.64
CA TYR A 25 -23.87 -1.82 0.37
C TYR A 25 -23.44 -2.65 -0.85
N LEU A 26 -22.37 -3.45 -0.74
CA LEU A 26 -21.83 -4.31 -1.80
C LEU A 26 -22.73 -5.52 -2.10
N GLN A 27 -23.48 -6.03 -1.12
CA GLN A 27 -24.46 -7.09 -1.38
C GLN A 27 -25.64 -6.63 -2.24
N ARG A 28 -25.87 -5.32 -2.39
CA ARG A 28 -26.94 -4.74 -3.21
C ARG A 28 -26.48 -4.19 -4.56
N GLN A 29 -25.17 -4.09 -4.80
CA GLN A 29 -24.62 -3.51 -6.03
C GLN A 29 -23.89 -4.53 -6.90
N GLY A 30 -23.93 -4.32 -8.22
CA GLY A 30 -23.28 -5.18 -9.20
C GLY A 30 -21.76 -5.30 -9.01
N PRO A 31 -21.12 -6.33 -9.62
CA PRO A 31 -19.70 -6.68 -9.40
C PRO A 31 -18.71 -5.55 -9.71
N GLU A 32 -19.12 -4.55 -10.50
CA GLU A 32 -18.31 -3.40 -10.89
C GLU A 32 -17.98 -2.47 -9.71
N THR A 33 -18.94 -2.24 -8.82
CA THR A 33 -18.75 -1.36 -7.66
C THR A 33 -17.80 -2.00 -6.64
N THR A 34 -17.93 -3.31 -6.43
CA THR A 34 -17.03 -4.09 -5.56
C THR A 34 -15.58 -3.96 -5.99
N LEU A 35 -15.31 -4.09 -7.29
CA LEU A 35 -13.97 -3.93 -7.85
C LEU A 35 -13.41 -2.53 -7.64
N ARG A 36 -14.21 -1.50 -7.88
CA ARG A 36 -13.79 -0.11 -7.71
C ARG A 36 -13.49 0.21 -6.24
N VAL A 37 -14.25 -0.34 -5.29
CA VAL A 37 -13.98 -0.20 -3.85
C VAL A 37 -12.68 -0.89 -3.46
N VAL A 38 -12.46 -2.15 -3.87
CA VAL A 38 -11.22 -2.87 -3.62
C VAL A 38 -10.02 -2.12 -4.21
N GLN A 39 -10.18 -1.57 -5.42
CA GLN A 39 -9.19 -0.76 -6.10
C GLN A 39 -8.80 0.49 -5.28
N VAL A 40 -9.79 1.22 -4.77
CA VAL A 40 -9.56 2.42 -3.94
C VAL A 40 -8.89 2.04 -2.61
N VAL A 41 -9.35 0.97 -1.96
CA VAL A 41 -8.75 0.50 -0.69
C VAL A 41 -7.28 0.15 -0.88
N ILE A 42 -6.96 -0.63 -1.92
CA ILE A 42 -5.58 -0.97 -2.26
C ILE A 42 -4.77 0.32 -2.52
N ALA A 43 -5.29 1.22 -3.35
CA ALA A 43 -4.62 2.48 -3.67
C ALA A 43 -4.33 3.31 -2.41
N VAL A 44 -5.28 3.44 -1.50
CA VAL A 44 -5.14 4.19 -0.24
C VAL A 44 -4.08 3.54 0.67
N VAL A 45 -4.10 2.22 0.83
CA VAL A 45 -3.11 1.50 1.63
C VAL A 45 -1.70 1.73 1.08
N PHE A 46 -1.51 1.57 -0.23
CA PHE A 46 -0.21 1.79 -0.87
C PHE A 46 0.21 3.26 -0.83
N LEU A 47 -0.70 4.23 -1.01
CA LEU A 47 -0.39 5.66 -0.87
C LEU A 47 0.05 6.03 0.55
N GLY A 48 -0.50 5.36 1.57
CA GLY A 48 -0.10 5.53 2.96
C GLY A 48 1.37 5.20 3.22
N LEU A 49 2.01 4.38 2.38
CA LEU A 49 3.44 4.06 2.48
C LEU A 49 4.35 5.21 1.99
N VAL A 50 3.85 6.15 1.19
CA VAL A 50 4.64 7.29 0.69
C VAL A 50 5.21 8.15 1.82
N PRO A 51 4.41 8.68 2.78
CA PRO A 51 4.96 9.47 3.87
C PRO A 51 5.90 8.65 4.76
N PHE A 52 5.68 7.34 4.88
CA PHE A 52 6.56 6.44 5.63
C PHE A 52 7.93 6.29 4.97
N SER A 53 7.95 6.03 3.66
CA SER A 53 9.19 5.99 2.87
C SER A 53 9.94 7.33 2.95
N ALA A 54 9.25 8.45 2.79
CA ALA A 54 9.85 9.79 2.88
C ALA A 54 10.48 10.06 4.26
N TYR A 55 9.83 9.60 5.34
CA TYR A 55 10.37 9.68 6.69
C TYR A 55 11.65 8.85 6.82
N LEU A 56 11.63 7.61 6.33
CA LEU A 56 12.77 6.69 6.39
C LEU A 56 13.98 7.23 5.59
N TYR A 57 13.71 7.82 4.43
CA TYR A 57 14.73 8.48 3.61
C TYR A 57 15.35 9.68 4.33
N ARG A 58 14.53 10.54 4.94
CA ARG A 58 15.02 11.68 5.73
C ARG A 58 15.85 11.23 6.93
N TYR A 59 15.45 10.15 7.59
CA TYR A 59 16.19 9.55 8.70
C TYR A 59 17.56 9.02 8.26
N GLY A 60 17.59 8.21 7.20
CA GLY A 60 18.85 7.72 6.61
C GLY A 60 19.77 8.85 6.15
N ARG A 61 19.22 9.91 5.55
CA ARG A 61 19.98 11.11 5.15
C ARG A 61 20.61 11.84 6.31
N ARG A 62 19.90 11.95 7.44
CA ARG A 62 20.48 12.52 8.67
C ARG A 62 21.62 11.66 9.19
N ALA A 63 21.45 10.33 9.25
CA ALA A 63 22.48 9.40 9.71
C ALA A 63 23.75 9.43 8.84
N VAL A 64 23.61 9.49 7.51
CA VAL A 64 24.76 9.62 6.58
C VAL A 64 25.45 10.96 6.75
N ARG A 65 24.69 12.07 6.85
CA ARG A 65 25.26 13.41 6.99
C ARG A 65 26.00 13.60 8.31
N SER A 66 25.49 13.02 9.41
CA SER A 66 26.15 13.08 10.71
C SER A 66 27.23 12.01 10.91
N ARG A 67 27.38 11.05 9.97
CA ARG A 67 28.25 9.86 10.10
C ARG A 67 28.12 9.17 11.47
N ARG A 68 26.92 9.21 12.05
CA ARG A 68 26.62 8.75 13.39
C ARG A 68 25.20 8.20 13.43
N MET A 69 25.07 7.00 13.96
CA MET A 69 23.79 6.31 14.15
C MET A 69 23.65 6.02 15.65
N PRO A 70 22.66 6.58 16.34
CA PRO A 70 21.57 7.44 15.84
C PRO A 70 22.03 8.88 15.50
N PRO A 71 21.28 9.62 14.64
CA PRO A 71 21.60 11.01 14.33
C PRO A 71 21.58 11.92 15.58
N PRO A 72 22.40 12.98 15.62
CA PRO A 72 22.44 13.91 16.75
C PRO A 72 21.06 14.56 16.97
N GLY A 73 20.65 14.70 18.24
CA GLY A 73 19.34 15.24 18.62
C GLY A 73 18.19 14.22 18.64
N THR A 74 18.47 12.94 18.39
CA THR A 74 17.44 11.87 18.50
C THR A 74 17.34 11.39 19.95
N ARG A 75 16.15 11.46 20.56
CA ARG A 75 15.89 10.87 21.90
C ARG A 75 16.00 9.35 21.81
N VAL A 76 17.10 8.81 22.31
CA VAL A 76 17.30 7.37 22.50
C VAL A 76 16.80 6.96 23.88
N VAL A 77 15.97 5.92 23.92
CA VAL A 77 15.73 5.17 25.15
C VAL A 77 17.03 4.42 25.44
N ARG A 78 17.57 4.58 26.65
CA ARG A 78 18.92 4.18 27.10
C ARG A 78 19.44 2.85 26.50
N ASP A 79 20.75 2.81 26.26
CA ASP A 79 21.58 1.69 25.77
C ASP A 79 21.57 1.35 24.27
N THR A 80 21.19 2.27 23.39
CA THR A 80 21.54 2.14 21.97
C THR A 80 23.03 2.35 21.73
N ARG A 81 23.74 1.29 21.31
CA ARG A 81 25.12 1.38 20.83
C ARG A 81 25.22 2.43 19.72
N VAL A 82 26.07 3.42 19.95
CA VAL A 82 26.35 4.47 18.98
C VAL A 82 27.36 3.91 17.98
N PHE A 83 27.01 3.97 16.71
CA PHE A 83 27.91 3.61 15.63
C PHE A 83 28.36 4.88 14.93
N GLU A 84 29.66 4.97 14.65
CA GLU A 84 30.30 6.15 14.07
C GLU A 84 31.09 5.76 12.81
N GLY A 85 31.36 6.75 11.96
CA GLY A 85 32.13 6.55 10.74
C GLY A 85 31.40 5.71 9.68
N ASP A 86 32.14 4.85 8.99
CA ASP A 86 31.64 4.13 7.81
C ASP A 86 30.51 3.15 8.12
N ALA A 87 30.52 2.54 9.31
CA ALA A 87 29.44 1.66 9.77
C ALA A 87 28.11 2.42 9.93
N ALA A 88 28.15 3.69 10.34
CA ALA A 88 26.96 4.54 10.42
C ALA A 88 26.46 4.96 9.04
N VAL A 89 27.39 5.27 8.12
CA VAL A 89 27.08 5.63 6.73
C VAL A 89 26.45 4.45 5.99
N ALA A 90 26.99 3.24 6.14
CA ALA A 90 26.44 2.03 5.52
C ALA A 90 24.99 1.79 5.96
N ARG A 91 24.71 1.89 7.27
CA ARG A 91 23.33 1.75 7.78
C ARG A 91 22.41 2.88 7.32
N GLY A 92 22.90 4.11 7.26
CA GLY A 92 22.15 5.24 6.72
C GLY A 92 21.82 5.07 5.23
N ARG A 93 22.75 4.56 4.43
CA ARG A 93 22.53 4.20 3.01
C ARG A 93 21.58 3.02 2.85
N LEU A 94 21.62 2.03 3.74
CA LEU A 94 20.70 0.89 3.72
C LEU A 94 19.27 1.35 4.02
N ALA A 95 19.08 2.24 5.01
CA ALA A 95 17.80 2.92 5.23
C ALA A 95 17.38 3.77 4.02
N MET A 96 18.34 4.45 3.39
CA MET A 96 18.32 5.01 2.03
C MET A 96 17.60 4.12 1.01
N ALA A 97 18.21 2.96 0.77
CA ALA A 97 17.81 1.99 -0.23
C ALA A 97 16.43 1.38 0.10
N MET A 98 16.19 1.02 1.36
CA MET A 98 14.88 0.52 1.78
C MET A 98 13.78 1.55 1.55
N ALA A 99 14.04 2.82 1.87
CA ALA A 99 13.08 3.88 1.58
C ALA A 99 12.77 3.96 0.07
N GLY A 100 13.79 3.88 -0.78
CA GLY A 100 13.62 3.84 -2.24
C GLY A 100 12.77 2.66 -2.70
N ILE A 101 13.05 1.45 -2.21
CA ILE A 101 12.27 0.25 -2.52
C ILE A 101 10.82 0.41 -2.08
N LEU A 102 10.58 0.91 -0.86
CA LEU A 102 9.21 1.18 -0.38
C LEU A 102 8.49 2.23 -1.23
N LEU A 103 9.19 3.25 -1.72
CA LEU A 103 8.60 4.28 -2.58
C LEU A 103 8.18 3.67 -3.92
N VAL A 104 9.05 2.87 -4.54
CA VAL A 104 8.75 2.17 -5.79
C VAL A 104 7.60 1.21 -5.59
N LEU A 105 7.60 0.43 -4.50
CA LEU A 105 6.52 -0.50 -4.19
C LEU A 105 5.19 0.23 -3.96
N SER A 106 5.23 1.39 -3.30
CA SER A 106 4.06 2.25 -3.10
C SER A 106 3.51 2.80 -4.41
N LEU A 107 4.37 3.27 -5.31
CA LEU A 107 3.97 3.75 -6.64
C LEU A 107 3.45 2.62 -7.52
N VAL A 108 4.17 1.50 -7.60
CA VAL A 108 3.76 0.35 -8.43
C VAL A 108 2.49 -0.29 -7.88
N GLY A 109 2.42 -0.57 -6.58
CA GLY A 109 1.23 -1.16 -5.95
C GLY A 109 0.02 -0.22 -5.99
N GLY A 110 0.23 1.09 -5.77
CA GLY A 110 -0.82 2.09 -5.72
C GLY A 110 -1.30 2.59 -7.08
N LEU A 111 -0.50 2.53 -8.14
CA LEU A 111 -0.88 2.97 -9.49
C LEU A 111 -1.04 1.82 -10.49
N TYR A 112 -0.09 0.87 -10.53
CA TYR A 112 -0.07 -0.17 -11.57
C TYR A 112 -1.10 -1.27 -11.32
N PHE A 113 -1.18 -1.77 -10.09
CA PHE A 113 -2.11 -2.83 -9.70
C PHE A 113 -3.59 -2.43 -9.91
N PRO A 114 -4.05 -1.26 -9.46
CA PRO A 114 -5.42 -0.83 -9.69
C PRO A 114 -5.73 -0.62 -11.19
N TYR A 115 -4.75 -0.11 -11.96
CA TYR A 115 -4.92 0.09 -13.40
C TYR A 115 -5.03 -1.23 -14.18
N ARG A 116 -4.25 -2.24 -13.80
CA ARG A 116 -4.30 -3.59 -14.40
C ARG A 116 -5.60 -4.32 -14.08
N LEU A 117 -6.08 -4.23 -12.84
CA LEU A 117 -7.36 -4.81 -12.43
C LEU A 117 -8.52 -4.25 -13.26
N GLY A 118 -8.60 -2.93 -13.41
CA GLY A 118 -9.64 -2.30 -14.23
C GLY A 118 -9.65 -2.76 -15.69
N LYS A 119 -8.48 -3.05 -16.27
CA LYS A 119 -8.35 -3.54 -17.65
C LYS A 119 -8.84 -4.99 -17.81
N LEU A 120 -8.39 -5.90 -16.94
CA LEU A 120 -8.73 -7.33 -17.00
C LEU A 120 -10.24 -7.60 -16.89
N PHE A 121 -10.95 -6.82 -16.08
CA PHE A 121 -12.39 -6.98 -15.90
C PHE A 121 -13.21 -6.39 -17.06
N ARG A 122 -12.75 -5.25 -17.62
CA ARG A 122 -13.37 -4.65 -18.81
C ARG A 122 -13.37 -5.64 -19.99
N ASP A 123 -12.27 -6.35 -20.19
CA ASP A 123 -12.14 -7.31 -21.28
C ASP A 123 -13.06 -8.55 -21.14
N ARG A 124 -13.42 -8.95 -19.91
CA ARG A 124 -14.34 -10.08 -19.68
C ARG A 124 -15.80 -9.73 -19.94
N GLN A 125 -16.23 -8.50 -19.65
CA GLN A 125 -17.61 -8.06 -19.93
C GLN A 125 -17.89 -7.90 -21.42
N SER A 126 -16.86 -7.61 -22.23
CA SER A 126 -16.96 -7.46 -23.68
C SER A 126 -17.15 -8.77 -24.44
N ARG A 127 -16.99 -9.93 -23.78
CA ARG A 127 -17.27 -11.22 -24.44
C ARG A 127 -18.78 -11.46 -24.42
N PRO A 128 -19.48 -11.38 -25.57
CA PRO A 128 -20.89 -11.74 -25.62
C PRO A 128 -21.02 -13.17 -25.09
N ARG A 129 -21.93 -13.38 -24.13
CA ARG A 129 -22.30 -14.73 -23.71
C ARG A 129 -22.76 -15.44 -24.97
N SER A 130 -21.96 -16.38 -25.46
CA SER A 130 -22.41 -17.35 -26.45
C SER A 130 -23.58 -18.05 -25.79
N THR A 131 -24.78 -17.69 -26.21
CA THR A 131 -26.00 -18.42 -25.94
C THR A 131 -25.73 -19.86 -26.30
N THR A 132 -25.60 -20.73 -25.30
CA THR A 132 -25.74 -22.17 -25.52
C THR A 132 -27.10 -22.35 -26.20
N PRO A 133 -27.14 -22.88 -27.43
CA PRO A 133 -28.41 -23.30 -28.01
C PRO A 133 -29.00 -24.27 -27.00
N VAL A 134 -30.16 -23.92 -26.44
CA VAL A 134 -30.99 -24.91 -25.75
C VAL A 134 -31.44 -25.83 -26.86
N GLU A 135 -30.72 -26.93 -27.02
CA GLU A 135 -31.10 -28.04 -27.86
C GLU A 135 -32.41 -28.58 -27.28
N SER A 136 -33.51 -28.11 -27.87
CA SER A 136 -34.86 -28.57 -27.59
C SER A 136 -34.90 -30.06 -27.91
N THR A 137 -34.75 -30.85 -26.86
CA THR A 137 -35.02 -32.29 -26.90
C THR A 137 -36.54 -32.44 -26.92
N ASP A 138 -37.15 -32.14 -28.07
CA ASP A 138 -38.53 -32.51 -28.36
C ASP A 138 -38.53 -34.01 -28.65
N GLY A 139 -38.70 -34.78 -27.57
CA GLY A 139 -39.10 -36.17 -27.59
C GLY A 139 -40.45 -36.30 -26.90
N ASN A 140 -41.48 -36.58 -27.71
CA ASN A 140 -42.66 -37.44 -27.47
C ASN A 140 -44.00 -36.78 -27.83
#